data_AF-A0A5S3XVY4-F1
#
_entry.id   AF-A0A5S3XVY4-F1
#
_cell.length_a   1.000
_cell.length_b   1.000
_cell.length_c   1.000
_cell.angle_alpha   90.00
_cell.angle_beta   90.00
_cell.angle_gamma   90.00
#
_symmetry.space_group_name_H-M   'P 1'
#
loop_
_entity.id
_entity.type
_entity.pdbx_description
1 polymer ?
#
loop_
_entity_poly.entity_id
_entity_poly.type
_entity_poly.pdbx_seq_one_letter_code
_entity_poly.pdbx_strand_id
1 'polypeptide(L)'
;MTTPWFEDQNESYQDEAFDAFSSKVLYRCIDAELKWDQQADLTACYDTLNELENTVTALCAELKEPHERLDKLLDTFYQQWLFSSSSLKVPEYTLNSFSYTITMRSGTQTTLAILLCHLLQHAELDATVTLSQGDVHVHVGMSDEEGYLIEPSTGQQSWYITPENACEENGDEQEPLELIFEEELYKLYLAQQKWSFISESKFGHALHCVDMLMELLGDDPYERRDRGYLLNQLDCPKMARDDLQYFINECPDDPAIELIQHQIAEIEDNNNTHH
;
A
#
# COMPACT_ATOMS: atom_id res chain seq x y z
N MET A 1 -21.70 -59.30 3.38
CA MET A 1 -20.82 -58.21 2.93
C MET A 1 -21.70 -57.00 2.66
N THR A 2 -21.84 -56.18 3.69
CA THR A 2 -22.45 -54.84 3.69
C THR A 2 -22.01 -54.21 5.00
N THR A 3 -21.51 -52.99 4.91
CA THR A 3 -20.92 -52.13 5.94
C THR A 3 -21.85 -51.88 7.13
N PRO A 4 -21.28 -51.69 8.35
CA PRO A 4 -21.93 -50.89 9.38
C PRO A 4 -21.06 -49.68 9.80
N TRP A 5 -21.72 -48.51 9.78
CA TRP A 5 -21.72 -47.46 10.81
C TRP A 5 -20.41 -47.09 11.54
N PHE A 6 -19.93 -45.87 11.30
CA PHE A 6 -19.21 -45.01 12.26
C PHE A 6 -19.79 -43.60 12.09
N GLU A 7 -20.69 -43.20 12.97
CA GLU A 7 -20.45 -42.28 14.11
C GLU A 7 -20.21 -40.84 13.65
N ASP A 8 -21.31 -40.08 13.69
CA ASP A 8 -21.35 -38.61 13.71
C ASP A 8 -20.42 -38.09 14.82
N GLN A 9 -19.31 -37.47 14.43
CA GLN A 9 -18.66 -36.47 15.26
C GLN A 9 -19.04 -35.10 14.73
N ASN A 10 -20.00 -34.53 15.44
CA ASN A 10 -20.37 -33.13 15.47
C ASN A 10 -19.14 -32.29 15.85
N GLU A 11 -18.28 -31.99 14.88
CA GLU A 11 -17.34 -30.88 15.00
C GLU A 11 -18.13 -29.60 14.69
N SER A 12 -18.61 -28.98 15.76
CA SER A 12 -19.03 -27.60 15.74
C SER A 12 -17.87 -26.79 15.15
N TYR A 13 -18.07 -26.21 13.97
CA TYR A 13 -17.28 -25.07 13.51
C TYR A 13 -17.35 -24.02 14.62
N GLN A 14 -16.33 -24.02 15.47
CA GLN A 14 -16.12 -22.93 16.40
C GLN A 14 -15.78 -21.75 15.50
N ASP A 15 -16.66 -20.73 15.52
CA ASP A 15 -16.33 -19.36 15.16
C ASP A 15 -14.99 -19.02 15.81
N GLU A 16 -13.91 -19.22 15.07
CA GLU A 16 -12.66 -18.54 15.35
C GLU A 16 -12.98 -17.07 15.19
N ALA A 17 -12.96 -16.38 16.33
CA ALA A 17 -13.22 -14.96 16.43
C ALA A 17 -12.52 -14.25 15.27
N PHE A 18 -13.33 -13.77 14.32
CA PHE A 18 -12.94 -12.86 13.27
C PHE A 18 -12.14 -11.75 13.94
N ASP A 19 -10.83 -11.73 13.68
CA ASP A 19 -9.86 -11.00 14.48
C ASP A 19 -10.21 -9.51 14.40
N ALA A 20 -10.79 -8.97 15.47
CA ALA A 20 -11.39 -7.65 15.54
C ALA A 20 -10.34 -6.51 15.59
N PHE A 21 -9.13 -6.75 15.07
CA PHE A 21 -8.00 -5.83 15.08
C PHE A 21 -7.09 -5.90 13.85
N SER A 22 -7.55 -6.41 12.69
CA SER A 22 -6.96 -5.95 11.42
C SER A 22 -7.39 -4.49 11.23
N SER A 23 -6.55 -3.57 11.72
CA SER A 23 -6.68 -2.15 11.39
C SER A 23 -6.62 -2.05 9.87
N LYS A 24 -7.74 -1.67 9.23
CA LYS A 24 -7.82 -1.49 7.77
C LYS A 24 -6.58 -0.72 7.30
N VAL A 25 -6.00 -1.11 6.15
CA VAL A 25 -4.70 -0.62 5.66
C VAL A 25 -4.51 0.89 5.82
N LEU A 26 -5.54 1.69 5.52
CA LEU A 26 -5.52 3.14 5.71
C LEU A 26 -5.08 3.57 7.12
N TYR A 27 -5.69 3.00 8.16
CA TYR A 27 -5.38 3.32 9.55
C TYR A 27 -3.95 2.90 9.90
N ARG A 28 -3.52 1.73 9.42
CA ARG A 28 -2.15 1.25 9.58
C ARG A 28 -1.13 2.19 8.92
N CYS A 29 -1.44 2.73 7.74
CA CYS A 29 -0.62 3.75 7.08
C CYS A 29 -0.57 5.06 7.87
N ILE A 30 -1.70 5.52 8.41
CA ILE A 30 -1.75 6.73 9.26
C ILE A 30 -0.89 6.54 10.52
N ASP A 31 -1.03 5.40 11.21
CA ASP A 31 -0.24 5.08 12.42
C ASP A 31 1.27 4.99 12.14
N ALA A 32 1.65 4.53 10.94
CA ALA A 32 3.05 4.44 10.53
C ALA A 32 3.76 5.80 10.54
N GLU A 33 3.03 6.91 10.35
CA GLU A 33 3.60 8.26 10.37
C GLU A 33 4.31 8.59 11.69
N LEU A 34 3.80 8.06 12.82
CA LEU A 34 4.40 8.26 14.13
C LEU A 34 5.79 7.63 14.28
N LYS A 35 6.15 6.69 13.39
CA LYS A 35 7.45 6.02 13.42
C LYS A 35 8.57 6.92 12.93
N TRP A 36 8.31 7.73 11.90
CA TRP A 36 9.29 8.67 11.35
C TRP A 36 9.08 10.12 11.79
N ASP A 37 7.89 10.47 12.27
CA ASP A 37 7.59 11.77 12.90
C ASP A 37 6.82 11.59 14.22
N GLN A 38 7.56 11.45 15.32
CA GLN A 38 6.97 11.29 16.66
C GLN A 38 6.19 12.53 17.15
N GLN A 39 6.31 13.67 16.47
CA GLN A 39 5.62 14.91 16.80
C GLN A 39 4.37 15.12 15.94
N ALA A 40 4.09 14.22 14.99
CA ALA A 40 2.91 14.30 14.15
C ALA A 40 1.64 14.29 15.02
N ASP A 41 0.77 15.28 14.82
CA ASP A 41 -0.56 15.32 15.42
C ASP A 41 -1.56 14.71 14.43
N LEU A 42 -1.92 13.46 14.67
CA LEU A 42 -2.85 12.71 13.84
C LEU A 42 -4.32 12.94 14.23
N THR A 43 -4.60 13.74 15.27
CA THR A 43 -5.96 13.94 15.78
C THR A 43 -6.87 14.52 14.71
N ALA A 44 -6.44 15.60 14.04
CA ALA A 44 -7.21 16.24 12.98
C ALA A 44 -7.42 15.32 11.77
N CYS A 45 -6.46 14.43 11.49
CA CYS A 45 -6.55 13.43 10.44
C CYS A 45 -7.68 12.43 10.74
N TYR A 46 -7.69 11.84 11.95
CA TYR A 46 -8.74 10.91 12.36
C TYR A 46 -10.11 11.55 12.50
N ASP A 47 -10.20 12.76 13.05
CA ASP A 47 -11.46 13.50 13.15
C ASP A 47 -12.05 13.72 11.75
N THR A 48 -11.23 14.14 10.79
CA THR A 48 -11.65 14.31 9.40
C THR A 48 -12.07 12.99 8.78
N LEU A 49 -11.29 11.91 8.97
CA LEU A 49 -11.63 10.59 8.42
C LEU A 49 -12.98 10.08 8.96
N ASN A 50 -13.22 10.24 10.26
CA ASN A 50 -14.50 9.91 10.89
C ASN A 50 -15.66 10.71 10.28
N GLU A 51 -15.48 11.99 9.96
CA GLU A 51 -16.51 12.80 9.27
C GLU A 51 -16.82 12.27 7.86
N LEU A 52 -15.79 11.85 7.11
CA LEU A 52 -15.97 11.26 5.78
C LEU A 52 -16.72 9.93 5.88
N GLU A 53 -16.31 9.04 6.78
CA GLU A 53 -16.96 7.75 7.00
C GLU A 53 -18.42 7.91 7.43
N ASN A 54 -18.71 8.86 8.32
CA ASN A 54 -20.10 9.17 8.73
C ASN A 54 -20.94 9.66 7.54
N THR A 55 -20.35 10.47 6.65
CA THR A 55 -21.03 10.92 5.43
C THR A 55 -21.33 9.74 4.50
N VAL A 56 -20.38 8.81 4.34
CA VAL A 56 -20.59 7.58 3.57
C VAL A 56 -21.69 6.72 4.18
N THR A 57 -21.70 6.54 5.50
CA THR A 57 -22.77 5.80 6.20
C THR A 57 -24.14 6.43 5.97
N ALA A 58 -24.25 7.76 5.98
CA ALA A 58 -25.50 8.45 5.66
C ALA A 58 -25.94 8.23 4.20
N LEU A 59 -24.99 8.28 3.26
CA LEU A 59 -25.23 8.00 1.84
C LEU A 59 -25.78 6.58 1.62
N CYS A 60 -25.20 5.56 2.27
CA CYS A 60 -25.67 4.16 2.18
C CYS A 60 -27.04 3.94 2.85
N ALA A 61 -27.40 4.78 3.82
CA ALA A 61 -28.74 4.75 4.40
C ALA A 61 -29.80 5.16 3.38
N GLU A 62 -29.50 6.14 2.52
CA GLU A 62 -30.37 6.70 1.49
C GLU A 62 -30.36 5.90 0.17
N LEU A 63 -29.18 5.50 -0.30
CA LEU A 63 -28.97 4.82 -1.59
C LEU A 63 -28.76 3.32 -1.38
N LYS A 64 -29.54 2.49 -2.08
CA LYS A 64 -29.47 1.02 -1.95
C LYS A 64 -28.76 0.33 -3.09
N GLU A 65 -28.85 0.87 -4.30
CA GLU A 65 -28.23 0.28 -5.48
C GLU A 65 -26.71 0.53 -5.47
N PRO A 66 -25.87 -0.48 -5.70
CA PRO A 66 -24.40 -0.34 -5.73
C PRO A 66 -23.91 0.73 -6.71
N HIS A 67 -24.48 0.78 -7.92
CA HIS A 67 -24.12 1.80 -8.91
C HIS A 67 -24.43 3.22 -8.44
N GLU A 68 -25.61 3.44 -7.83
CA GLU A 68 -25.97 4.76 -7.29
C GLU A 68 -25.03 5.17 -6.14
N ARG A 69 -24.65 4.21 -5.29
CA ARG A 69 -23.68 4.44 -4.21
C ARG A 69 -22.31 4.81 -4.77
N LEU A 70 -21.82 4.07 -5.77
CA LEU A 70 -20.56 4.36 -6.44
C LEU A 70 -20.57 5.76 -7.04
N ASP A 71 -21.54 6.06 -7.90
CA ASP A 71 -21.64 7.35 -8.59
C ASP A 71 -21.69 8.51 -7.59
N LYS A 72 -22.55 8.39 -6.56
CA LYS A 72 -22.69 9.44 -5.56
C LYS A 72 -21.44 9.62 -4.72
N LEU A 73 -20.75 8.53 -4.37
CA LEU A 73 -19.52 8.60 -3.57
C LEU A 73 -18.37 9.18 -4.39
N LEU A 74 -18.22 8.81 -5.66
CA LEU A 74 -17.20 9.41 -6.54
C LEU A 74 -17.47 10.91 -6.74
N ASP A 75 -18.71 11.31 -7.01
CA ASP A 75 -19.08 12.73 -7.08
C ASP A 75 -18.75 13.46 -5.76
N THR A 76 -19.03 12.83 -4.62
CA THR A 76 -18.73 13.42 -3.31
C THR A 76 -17.21 13.54 -3.10
N PHE A 77 -16.45 12.51 -3.41
CA PHE A 77 -15.00 12.48 -3.24
C PHE A 77 -14.28 13.52 -4.11
N TYR A 78 -14.61 13.57 -5.40
CA TYR A 78 -13.91 14.42 -6.37
C TYR A 78 -14.49 15.83 -6.49
N GLN A 79 -15.81 16.01 -6.38
CA GLN A 79 -16.45 17.33 -6.60
C GLN A 79 -16.77 18.07 -5.31
N GLN A 80 -17.08 17.37 -4.22
CA GLN A 80 -17.43 18.02 -2.95
C GLN A 80 -16.25 18.11 -1.99
N TRP A 81 -15.51 17.01 -1.80
CA TRP A 81 -14.32 16.97 -0.94
C TRP A 81 -13.04 17.38 -1.68
N LEU A 82 -13.08 17.45 -3.01
CA LEU A 82 -12.01 17.95 -3.87
C LEU A 82 -10.69 17.18 -3.74
N PHE A 83 -10.76 15.89 -3.42
CA PHE A 83 -9.58 15.04 -3.41
C PHE A 83 -9.01 14.91 -4.82
N SER A 84 -7.72 15.21 -4.97
CA SER A 84 -7.02 15.12 -6.27
C SER A 84 -5.50 15.14 -6.09
N SER A 85 -4.76 14.78 -7.15
CA SER A 85 -3.31 14.98 -7.16
C SER A 85 -2.93 16.46 -7.01
N SER A 86 -1.82 16.74 -6.33
CA SER A 86 -1.34 18.12 -6.18
C SER A 86 -0.86 18.71 -7.51
N SER A 87 -1.37 19.89 -7.87
CA SER A 87 -0.82 20.72 -8.96
C SER A 87 0.36 21.58 -8.52
N LEU A 88 0.64 21.62 -7.21
CA LEU A 88 1.75 22.36 -6.61
C LEU A 88 2.97 21.45 -6.48
N LYS A 89 4.16 22.07 -6.48
CA LYS A 89 5.42 21.38 -6.20
C LYS A 89 5.55 21.10 -4.70
N VAL A 90 4.93 20.02 -4.27
CA VAL A 90 5.01 19.47 -2.91
C VAL A 90 5.95 18.25 -2.93
N PRO A 91 6.87 18.08 -1.96
CA PRO A 91 7.71 16.90 -1.90
C PRO A 91 6.88 15.63 -1.80
N GLU A 92 7.31 14.58 -2.49
CA GLU A 92 6.53 13.33 -2.59
C GLU A 92 6.33 12.65 -1.22
N TYR A 93 7.32 12.71 -0.32
CA TYR A 93 7.17 12.16 1.04
C TYR A 93 6.06 12.86 1.84
N THR A 94 5.73 14.12 1.50
CA THR A 94 4.61 14.86 2.08
C THR A 94 3.30 14.42 1.44
N LEU A 95 3.27 14.21 0.11
CA LEU A 95 2.08 13.71 -0.59
C LEU A 95 1.76 12.24 -0.27
N ASN A 96 2.73 11.48 0.23
CA ASN A 96 2.54 10.12 0.73
C ASN A 96 2.08 10.10 2.21
N SER A 97 2.07 11.22 2.92
CA SER A 97 1.51 11.28 4.28
C SER A 97 -0.02 11.36 4.21
N PHE A 98 -0.73 10.48 4.90
CA PHE A 98 -2.18 10.53 5.03
C PHE A 98 -2.65 11.71 5.88
N SER A 99 -1.90 12.11 6.91
CA SER A 99 -2.23 13.33 7.66
C SER A 99 -2.24 14.56 6.75
N TYR A 100 -1.31 14.64 5.80
CA TYR A 100 -1.34 15.64 4.73
C TYR A 100 -2.49 15.39 3.74
N THR A 101 -2.60 14.18 3.17
CA THR A 101 -3.58 13.86 2.12
C THR A 101 -5.01 14.13 2.55
N ILE A 102 -5.38 13.73 3.77
CA ILE A 102 -6.73 13.93 4.31
C ILE A 102 -6.99 15.40 4.63
N THR A 103 -6.04 16.10 5.24
CA THR A 103 -6.21 17.51 5.64
C THR A 103 -6.22 18.45 4.44
N MET A 104 -5.30 18.24 3.49
CA MET A 104 -5.11 19.09 2.32
C MET A 104 -5.90 18.63 1.10
N ARG A 105 -6.62 17.51 1.20
CA ARG A 105 -7.38 16.89 0.11
C ARG A 105 -6.49 16.59 -1.11
N SER A 106 -5.22 16.27 -0.87
CA SER A 106 -4.25 16.09 -1.94
C SER A 106 -3.13 15.14 -1.60
N GLY A 107 -2.92 14.14 -2.45
CA GLY A 107 -1.92 13.08 -2.24
C GLY A 107 -1.42 12.49 -3.56
N THR A 108 -0.58 11.47 -3.45
CA THR A 108 -0.16 10.63 -4.57
C THR A 108 -1.26 9.66 -5.01
N GLN A 109 -1.09 9.07 -6.20
CA GLN A 109 -2.00 8.06 -6.74
C GLN A 109 -2.28 6.94 -5.72
N THR A 110 -1.24 6.44 -5.05
CA THR A 110 -1.35 5.38 -4.03
C THR A 110 -2.14 5.82 -2.80
N THR A 111 -1.85 6.99 -2.22
CA THR A 111 -2.57 7.45 -1.02
C THR A 111 -4.03 7.75 -1.32
N LEU A 112 -4.32 8.33 -2.49
CA LEU A 112 -5.68 8.56 -2.95
C LEU A 112 -6.41 7.23 -3.23
N ALA A 113 -5.73 6.23 -3.80
CA ALA A 113 -6.30 4.89 -4.02
C ALA A 113 -6.66 4.20 -2.72
N ILE A 114 -5.75 4.19 -1.73
CA ILE A 114 -5.99 3.58 -0.42
C ILE A 114 -7.17 4.26 0.28
N LEU A 115 -7.22 5.60 0.29
CA LEU A 115 -8.31 6.34 0.90
C LEU A 115 -9.65 6.09 0.19
N LEU A 116 -9.67 6.16 -1.14
CA LEU A 116 -10.87 5.94 -1.93
C LEU A 116 -11.38 4.50 -1.76
N CYS A 117 -10.48 3.51 -1.87
CA CYS A 117 -10.80 2.10 -1.67
C CYS A 117 -11.41 1.86 -0.28
N HIS A 118 -10.80 2.42 0.77
CA HIS A 118 -11.33 2.34 2.13
C HIS A 118 -12.76 2.90 2.25
N LEU A 119 -13.04 4.05 1.63
CA LEU A 119 -14.37 4.66 1.67
C LEU A 119 -15.40 3.90 0.82
N LEU A 120 -14.99 3.33 -0.32
CA LEU A 120 -15.85 2.47 -1.15
C LEU A 120 -16.20 1.17 -0.42
N GLN A 121 -15.23 0.54 0.23
CA GLN A 121 -15.46 -0.63 1.09
C GLN A 121 -16.37 -0.28 2.27
N HIS A 122 -16.19 0.91 2.87
CA HIS A 122 -17.11 1.42 3.90
C HIS A 122 -18.53 1.69 3.38
N ALA A 123 -18.66 1.94 2.07
CA ALA A 123 -19.94 2.03 1.38
C ALA A 123 -20.55 0.67 1.02
N GLU A 124 -19.94 -0.44 1.46
CA GLU A 124 -20.27 -1.82 1.14
C GLU A 124 -20.17 -2.15 -0.37
N LEU A 125 -19.19 -1.55 -1.05
CA LEU A 125 -18.82 -1.89 -2.42
C LEU A 125 -17.62 -2.84 -2.43
N ASP A 126 -17.58 -3.76 -3.38
CA ASP A 126 -16.44 -4.64 -3.61
C ASP A 126 -15.31 -3.86 -4.28
N ALA A 127 -14.52 -3.14 -3.49
CA ALA A 127 -13.45 -2.28 -3.96
C ALA A 127 -12.08 -2.79 -3.52
N THR A 128 -11.14 -2.86 -4.46
CA THR A 128 -9.77 -3.33 -4.24
C THR A 128 -8.79 -2.46 -5.02
N VAL A 129 -7.58 -2.25 -4.50
CA VAL A 129 -6.53 -1.56 -5.26
C VAL A 129 -5.94 -2.51 -6.30
N THR A 130 -5.63 -2.02 -7.50
CA THR A 130 -5.03 -2.84 -8.56
C THR A 130 -3.87 -2.12 -9.25
N LEU A 131 -2.89 -2.88 -9.74
CA LEU A 131 -1.83 -2.37 -10.60
C LEU A 131 -2.14 -2.69 -12.05
N SER A 132 -1.95 -1.70 -12.92
CA SER A 132 -2.01 -1.89 -14.36
C SER A 132 -0.88 -1.11 -15.02
N GLN A 133 0.02 -1.80 -15.71
CA GLN A 133 1.19 -1.20 -16.37
C GLN A 133 2.09 -0.35 -15.44
N GLY A 134 2.09 -0.68 -14.14
CA GLY A 134 2.82 0.05 -13.11
C GLY A 134 2.04 1.20 -12.45
N ASP A 135 0.84 1.50 -12.94
CA ASP A 135 -0.04 2.55 -12.39
C ASP A 135 -1.06 1.98 -11.40
N VAL A 136 -1.30 2.71 -10.30
CA VAL A 136 -2.23 2.32 -9.23
C VAL A 136 -3.66 2.76 -9.55
N HIS A 137 -4.59 1.82 -9.58
CA HIS A 137 -6.01 2.08 -9.79
C HIS A 137 -6.85 1.53 -8.64
N VAL A 138 -8.11 1.97 -8.56
CA VAL A 138 -9.12 1.32 -7.70
C VAL A 138 -10.08 0.55 -8.59
N HIS A 139 -10.13 -0.75 -8.40
CA HIS A 139 -11.11 -1.65 -8.99
C HIS A 139 -12.37 -1.68 -8.12
N VAL A 140 -13.54 -1.66 -8.75
CA VAL A 140 -14.84 -1.86 -8.10
C VAL A 140 -15.63 -2.93 -8.87
N GLY A 141 -15.83 -4.09 -8.26
CA GLY A 141 -16.65 -5.17 -8.80
C GLY A 141 -18.14 -4.85 -8.71
N MET A 142 -18.87 -5.03 -9.81
CA MET A 142 -20.35 -4.94 -9.85
C MET A 142 -20.98 -6.31 -10.00
N SER A 143 -20.33 -7.19 -10.75
CA SER A 143 -20.61 -8.61 -10.83
C SER A 143 -19.31 -9.38 -11.12
N ASP A 144 -19.39 -10.71 -11.22
CA ASP A 144 -18.26 -11.55 -11.60
C ASP A 144 -17.72 -11.21 -13.00
N GLU A 145 -18.55 -10.59 -13.85
CA GLU A 145 -18.24 -10.31 -15.25
C GLU A 145 -18.05 -8.82 -15.54
N GLU A 146 -18.36 -7.90 -14.63
CA GLU A 146 -18.26 -6.47 -14.91
C GLU A 146 -17.82 -5.64 -13.71
N GLY A 147 -17.12 -4.54 -13.99
CA GLY A 147 -16.62 -3.66 -12.96
C GLY A 147 -16.06 -2.35 -13.51
N TYR A 148 -15.61 -1.51 -12.59
CA TYR A 148 -15.00 -0.22 -12.89
C TYR A 148 -13.54 -0.21 -12.47
N LEU A 149 -12.70 0.44 -13.28
CA LEU A 149 -11.37 0.88 -12.92
C LEU A 149 -11.39 2.40 -12.78
N ILE A 150 -10.92 2.89 -11.65
CA ILE A 150 -10.91 4.31 -11.31
C ILE A 150 -9.47 4.76 -11.15
N GLU A 151 -9.08 5.78 -11.91
CA GLU A 151 -7.80 6.46 -11.70
C GLU A 151 -7.96 7.41 -10.50
N PRO A 152 -7.24 7.18 -9.40
CA PRO A 152 -7.54 7.79 -8.11
C PRO A 152 -7.20 9.29 -8.06
N SER A 153 -6.30 9.79 -8.91
CA SER A 153 -5.87 11.20 -8.94
C SER A 153 -6.89 12.13 -9.56
N THR A 154 -7.64 11.64 -10.55
CA THR A 154 -8.56 12.42 -11.39
C THR A 154 -10.01 11.98 -11.29
N GLY A 155 -10.25 10.75 -10.84
CA GLY A 155 -11.56 10.12 -10.86
C GLY A 155 -12.00 9.64 -12.24
N GLN A 156 -11.09 9.56 -13.21
CA GLN A 156 -11.39 8.98 -14.52
C GLN A 156 -11.80 7.51 -14.35
N GLN A 157 -12.94 7.15 -14.94
CA GLN A 157 -13.51 5.82 -14.83
C GLN A 157 -13.43 5.09 -16.18
N SER A 158 -13.11 3.80 -16.11
CA SER A 158 -13.19 2.86 -17.23
C SER A 158 -14.05 1.67 -16.80
N TRP A 159 -15.16 1.43 -17.49
CA TRP A 159 -16.01 0.27 -17.27
C TRP A 159 -15.56 -0.87 -18.19
N TYR A 160 -15.53 -2.10 -17.66
CA TYR A 160 -15.23 -3.29 -18.43
C TYR A 160 -16.30 -4.36 -18.22
N ILE A 161 -16.46 -5.20 -19.24
CA ILE A 161 -17.24 -6.44 -19.20
C ILE A 161 -16.35 -7.57 -19.73
N THR A 162 -16.25 -8.65 -18.98
CA THR A 162 -15.67 -9.92 -19.40
C THR A 162 -16.75 -10.73 -20.12
N PRO A 163 -16.65 -10.93 -21.44
CA PRO A 163 -17.68 -11.66 -22.18
C PRO A 163 -17.80 -13.12 -21.71
N GLU A 164 -19.03 -13.66 -21.59
CA GLU A 164 -19.29 -15.07 -21.27
C GLU A 164 -18.54 -16.08 -22.19
N ASN A 165 -18.15 -15.67 -23.39
CA ASN A 165 -17.45 -16.49 -24.38
C ASN A 165 -15.94 -16.18 -24.50
N ALA A 166 -15.37 -15.42 -23.56
CA ALA A 166 -13.92 -15.20 -23.51
C ALA A 166 -13.22 -16.56 -23.45
N CYS A 167 -12.23 -16.76 -24.33
CA CYS A 167 -11.52 -18.02 -24.46
C CYS A 167 -10.08 -17.74 -24.89
N GLU A 168 -9.12 -18.31 -24.16
CA GLU A 168 -7.68 -18.28 -24.47
C GLU A 168 -7.41 -18.57 -25.96
N GLU A 169 -8.15 -19.52 -26.56
CA GLU A 169 -7.95 -19.96 -27.94
C GLU A 169 -8.24 -18.87 -29.00
N ASN A 170 -9.09 -17.89 -28.68
CA ASN A 170 -9.45 -16.81 -29.60
C ASN A 170 -8.58 -15.54 -29.39
N GLY A 171 -7.74 -15.51 -28.34
CA GLY A 171 -6.97 -14.33 -27.96
C GLY A 171 -7.83 -13.18 -27.41
N ASP A 172 -9.06 -13.50 -26.98
CA ASP A 172 -10.03 -12.54 -26.42
C ASP A 172 -9.90 -12.39 -24.90
N GLU A 173 -9.02 -13.17 -24.25
CA GLU A 173 -8.81 -13.08 -22.81
C GLU A 173 -8.02 -11.85 -22.42
N GLN A 174 -8.62 -11.04 -21.57
CA GLN A 174 -7.95 -9.94 -20.90
C GLN A 174 -7.01 -10.50 -19.85
N GLU A 175 -5.82 -9.91 -19.73
CA GLU A 175 -4.94 -10.24 -18.61
C GLU A 175 -5.68 -9.98 -17.29
N PRO A 176 -5.59 -10.91 -16.31
CA PRO A 176 -6.28 -10.74 -15.04
C PRO A 176 -5.77 -9.49 -14.34
N LEU A 177 -6.68 -8.78 -13.67
CA LEU A 177 -6.33 -7.62 -12.86
C LEU A 177 -5.37 -8.05 -11.74
N GLU A 178 -4.25 -7.34 -11.60
CA GLU A 178 -3.33 -7.54 -10.49
C GLU A 178 -3.90 -6.84 -9.25
N LEU A 179 -4.72 -7.57 -8.48
CA LEU A 179 -5.33 -7.06 -7.26
C LEU A 179 -4.33 -7.09 -6.10
N ILE A 180 -4.22 -5.99 -5.37
CA ILE A 180 -3.37 -5.85 -4.19
C ILE A 180 -4.24 -5.87 -2.94
N PHE A 181 -3.94 -6.81 -2.05
CA PHE A 181 -4.63 -6.98 -0.77
C PHE A 181 -3.81 -6.46 0.41
N GLU A 182 -4.48 -6.36 1.55
CA GLU A 182 -4.11 -5.61 2.75
C GLU A 182 -2.60 -5.44 3.02
N GLU A 183 -1.89 -6.55 3.26
CA GLU A 183 -0.48 -6.52 3.63
C GLU A 183 0.42 -6.04 2.48
N GLU A 184 0.14 -6.47 1.25
CA GLU A 184 0.91 -6.04 0.07
C GLU A 184 0.69 -4.56 -0.24
N LEU A 185 -0.51 -4.05 0.01
CA LEU A 185 -0.80 -2.63 -0.15
C LEU A 185 -0.05 -1.78 0.88
N TYR A 186 0.05 -2.28 2.13
CA TYR A 186 0.85 -1.63 3.16
C TYR A 186 2.36 -1.67 2.85
N LYS A 187 2.87 -2.80 2.33
CA LYS A 187 4.27 -2.91 1.86
C LYS A 187 4.54 -1.94 0.72
N LEU A 188 3.66 -1.86 -0.27
CA LEU A 188 3.75 -0.90 -1.38
C LEU A 188 3.82 0.55 -0.86
N TYR A 189 2.93 0.89 0.06
CA TYR A 189 2.92 2.20 0.71
C TYR A 189 4.26 2.53 1.39
N LEU A 190 4.75 1.64 2.25
CA LEU A 190 6.02 1.83 2.95
C LEU A 190 7.21 1.91 2.00
N ALA A 191 7.23 1.12 0.93
CA ALA A 191 8.27 1.15 -0.09
C ALA A 191 8.30 2.49 -0.81
N GLN A 192 7.14 3.03 -1.21
CA GLN A 192 7.05 4.35 -1.85
C GLN A 192 7.44 5.48 -0.88
N GLN A 193 7.04 5.40 0.39
CA GLN A 193 7.46 6.35 1.42
C GLN A 193 8.99 6.31 1.68
N LYS A 194 9.58 5.11 1.71
CA LYS A 194 11.03 4.92 1.81
C LYS A 194 11.76 5.66 0.70
N TRP A 195 11.37 5.40 -0.55
CA TRP A 195 12.03 6.00 -1.71
C TRP A 195 11.86 7.53 -1.77
N SER A 196 10.70 8.05 -1.38
CA SER A 196 10.47 9.49 -1.34
C SER A 196 11.24 10.20 -0.21
N PHE A 197 11.57 9.51 0.88
CA PHE A 197 12.52 10.02 1.88
C PHE A 197 13.97 9.94 1.41
N ILE A 198 14.37 8.87 0.72
CA ILE A 198 15.72 8.72 0.16
C ILE A 198 16.02 9.84 -0.86
N SER A 199 15.08 10.12 -1.77
CA SER A 199 15.26 11.15 -2.81
C SER A 199 15.48 12.55 -2.23
N GLU A 200 14.94 12.81 -1.03
CA GLU A 200 15.08 14.07 -0.30
C GLU A 200 16.13 14.01 0.83
N SER A 201 17.00 12.99 0.82
CA SER A 201 18.08 12.78 1.81
C SER A 201 17.61 12.73 3.28
N LYS A 202 16.36 12.33 3.52
CA LYS A 202 15.78 12.15 4.86
C LYS A 202 16.10 10.74 5.39
N PHE A 203 17.38 10.39 5.47
CA PHE A 203 17.84 9.01 5.70
C PHE A 203 17.31 8.38 6.99
N GLY A 204 17.20 9.14 8.09
CA GLY A 204 16.61 8.63 9.33
C GLY A 204 15.13 8.25 9.19
N HIS A 205 14.36 9.00 8.40
CA HIS A 205 12.95 8.70 8.16
C HIS A 205 12.82 7.48 7.24
N ALA A 206 13.65 7.40 6.19
CA ALA A 206 13.72 6.23 5.32
C ALA A 206 14.10 4.95 6.08
N LEU A 207 15.01 5.05 7.06
CA LEU A 207 15.42 3.91 7.88
C LEU A 207 14.24 3.34 8.68
N HIS A 208 13.37 4.19 9.23
CA HIS A 208 12.14 3.73 9.89
C HIS A 208 11.19 2.99 8.94
N CYS A 209 11.07 3.43 7.67
CA CYS A 209 10.30 2.69 6.67
C CYS A 209 10.92 1.31 6.39
N VAL A 210 12.25 1.23 6.26
CA VAL A 210 12.96 -0.05 6.06
C VAL A 210 12.77 -0.98 7.26
N ASP A 211 12.90 -0.48 8.49
CA ASP A 211 12.68 -1.29 9.69
C ASP A 211 11.28 -1.90 9.73
N MET A 212 10.24 -1.12 9.37
CA MET A 212 8.88 -1.64 9.25
C MET A 212 8.70 -2.64 8.11
N LEU A 213 9.37 -2.44 6.96
CA LEU A 213 9.36 -3.41 5.87
C LEU A 213 10.03 -4.72 6.29
N MET A 214 11.15 -4.64 7.01
CA MET A 214 11.87 -5.79 7.56
C MET A 214 11.04 -6.56 8.60
N GLU A 215 10.21 -5.88 9.40
CA GLU A 215 9.23 -6.54 10.28
C GLU A 215 8.21 -7.39 9.50
N LEU A 216 7.91 -7.02 8.25
CA LEU A 216 6.94 -7.71 7.39
C LEU A 216 7.56 -8.77 6.48
N LEU A 217 8.74 -8.49 5.96
CA LEU A 217 9.43 -9.29 4.94
C LEU A 217 10.50 -10.20 5.54
N GLY A 218 10.85 -10.01 6.81
CA GLY A 218 11.98 -10.67 7.45
C GLY A 218 13.32 -10.12 6.95
N ASP A 219 14.35 -10.97 6.88
CA ASP A 219 15.67 -10.60 6.35
C ASP A 219 15.70 -10.62 4.81
N ASP A 220 14.75 -9.92 4.17
CA ASP A 220 14.75 -9.72 2.73
C ASP A 220 16.05 -9.04 2.27
N PRO A 221 16.77 -9.61 1.29
CA PRO A 221 18.07 -9.10 0.90
C PRO A 221 18.02 -7.68 0.32
N TYR A 222 16.94 -7.30 -0.37
CA TYR A 222 16.80 -5.95 -0.94
C TYR A 222 16.56 -4.90 0.13
N GLU A 223 15.74 -5.20 1.14
CA GLU A 223 15.56 -4.31 2.28
C GLU A 223 16.83 -4.23 3.16
N ARG A 224 17.59 -5.33 3.31
CA ARG A 224 18.92 -5.32 3.93
C ARG A 224 19.90 -4.42 3.16
N ARG A 225 19.94 -4.52 1.83
CA ARG A 225 20.77 -3.65 0.98
C ARG A 225 20.43 -2.18 1.20
N ASP A 226 19.16 -1.85 1.16
CA ASP A 226 18.69 -0.47 1.32
C ASP A 226 19.00 0.05 2.74
N ARG A 227 18.84 -0.78 3.77
CA ARG A 227 19.27 -0.46 5.14
C ARG A 227 20.77 -0.21 5.23
N GLY A 228 21.57 -1.03 4.56
CA GLY A 228 23.03 -0.87 4.49
C GLY A 228 23.43 0.47 3.89
N TYR A 229 22.79 0.87 2.78
CA TYR A 229 22.97 2.19 2.18
C TYR A 229 22.62 3.31 3.16
N LEU A 230 21.45 3.24 3.81
CA LEU A 230 20.98 4.26 4.75
C LEU A 230 21.88 4.38 5.98
N LEU A 231 22.31 3.26 6.55
CA LEU A 231 23.22 3.23 7.70
C LEU A 231 24.56 3.87 7.37
N ASN A 232 25.05 3.70 6.14
CA ASN A 232 26.28 4.37 5.71
C ASN A 232 26.10 5.89 5.67
N GLN A 233 24.96 6.39 5.15
CA GLN A 233 24.65 7.82 5.16
C GLN A 233 24.45 8.40 6.57
N LEU A 234 24.19 7.56 7.56
CA LEU A 234 23.98 7.91 8.97
C LEU A 234 25.23 7.66 9.84
N ASP A 235 26.41 7.53 9.23
CA ASP A 235 27.69 7.30 9.92
C ASP A 235 27.72 6.02 10.79
N CYS A 236 27.02 4.97 10.35
CA CYS A 236 26.99 3.64 10.96
C CYS A 236 27.73 2.58 10.10
N PRO A 237 29.03 2.77 9.77
CA PRO A 237 29.70 2.03 8.70
C PRO A 237 29.85 0.52 8.97
N LYS A 238 29.96 0.11 10.23
CA LYS A 238 30.05 -1.33 10.57
C LYS A 238 28.76 -2.06 10.27
N MET A 239 27.62 -1.51 10.71
CA MET A 239 26.31 -2.08 10.46
C MET A 239 25.96 -2.01 8.98
N ALA A 240 26.31 -0.90 8.32
CA ALA A 240 26.16 -0.76 6.88
C ALA A 240 26.86 -1.88 6.11
N ARG A 241 28.14 -2.13 6.43
CA ARG A 241 28.92 -3.21 5.83
C ARG A 241 28.29 -4.58 6.06
N ASP A 242 27.83 -4.88 7.27
CA ASP A 242 27.23 -6.18 7.58
C ASP A 242 25.94 -6.42 6.76
N ASP A 243 25.14 -5.38 6.56
CA ASP A 243 23.94 -5.41 5.73
C ASP A 243 24.25 -5.58 4.24
N LEU A 244 25.22 -4.81 3.71
CA LEU A 244 25.63 -4.92 2.31
C LEU A 244 26.31 -6.27 2.01
N GLN A 245 27.10 -6.81 2.94
CA GLN A 245 27.70 -8.12 2.80
C GLN A 245 26.66 -9.24 2.81
N TYR A 246 25.61 -9.10 3.63
CA TYR A 246 24.47 -10.01 3.60
C TYR A 246 23.83 -10.04 2.21
N PHE A 247 23.53 -8.87 1.61
CA PHE A 247 23.00 -8.80 0.25
C PHE A 247 23.89 -9.50 -0.78
N ILE A 248 25.21 -9.30 -0.72
CA ILE A 248 26.15 -9.98 -1.63
C ILE A 248 26.09 -11.51 -1.49
N ASN A 249 25.94 -12.01 -0.26
CA ASN A 249 25.93 -13.44 0.00
C ASN A 249 24.62 -14.10 -0.46
N GLU A 250 23.48 -13.43 -0.24
CA GLU A 250 22.16 -13.97 -0.58
C GLU A 250 21.79 -13.77 -2.07
N CYS A 251 22.29 -12.70 -2.70
CA CYS A 251 21.99 -12.34 -4.09
C CYS A 251 23.26 -12.22 -4.97
N PRO A 252 24.14 -13.24 -5.06
CA PRO A 252 25.47 -13.12 -5.68
C PRO A 252 25.44 -12.82 -7.19
N ASP A 253 24.33 -13.12 -7.87
CA ASP A 253 24.14 -12.91 -9.31
C ASP A 253 23.36 -11.61 -9.63
N ASP A 254 23.02 -10.80 -8.63
CA ASP A 254 22.27 -9.55 -8.84
C ASP A 254 23.13 -8.52 -9.61
N PRO A 255 22.55 -7.79 -10.59
CA PRO A 255 23.30 -6.81 -11.38
C PRO A 255 23.90 -5.66 -10.54
N ALA A 256 23.42 -5.42 -9.32
CA ALA A 256 23.96 -4.41 -8.43
C ALA A 256 25.25 -4.83 -7.70
N ILE A 257 25.68 -6.10 -7.78
CA ILE A 257 26.75 -6.64 -6.93
C ILE A 257 28.07 -5.89 -7.06
N GLU A 258 28.51 -5.55 -8.27
CA GLU A 258 29.76 -4.80 -8.47
C GLU A 258 29.71 -3.42 -7.80
N LEU A 259 28.55 -2.75 -7.85
CA LEU A 259 28.34 -1.46 -7.19
C LEU A 259 28.38 -1.61 -5.66
N ILE A 260 27.72 -2.63 -5.12
CA ILE A 260 27.69 -2.86 -3.67
C ILE A 260 29.07 -3.25 -3.13
N GLN A 261 29.86 -4.03 -3.89
CA GLN A 261 31.25 -4.35 -3.54
C GLN A 261 32.12 -3.08 -3.47
N HIS A 262 31.93 -2.16 -4.40
CA HIS A 262 32.63 -0.87 -4.36
C HIS A 262 32.25 -0.04 -3.13
N GLN A 263 30.95 0.02 -2.78
CA GLN A 263 30.50 0.71 -1.58
C GLN A 263 31.13 0.13 -0.30
N ILE A 264 31.24 -1.19 -0.19
CA ILE A 264 31.92 -1.83 0.95
C ILE A 264 33.40 -1.42 1.02
N ALA A 265 34.10 -1.41 -0.13
CA ALA A 265 35.50 -0.99 -0.17
C ALA A 265 35.69 0.47 0.28
N GLU A 266 34.81 1.38 -0.15
CA GLU A 266 34.84 2.78 0.28
C GLU A 266 34.60 2.92 1.80
N ILE A 267 33.68 2.14 2.36
CA ILE A 267 33.41 2.11 3.80
C ILE A 267 34.66 1.67 4.59
N GLU A 268 35.37 0.65 4.08
CA GLU A 268 36.59 0.13 4.71
C GLU A 268 37.75 1.14 4.65
N ASP A 269 37.96 1.79 3.51
CA ASP A 269 39.03 2.79 3.32
C ASP A 269 38.81 4.05 4.18
N ASN A 270 37.57 4.52 4.27
CA ASN A 270 37.21 5.69 5.09
C ASN A 270 37.37 5.40 6.60
N ASN A 271 37.07 4.17 7.06
CA ASN A 271 37.30 3.79 8.45
C ASN A 271 38.79 3.68 8.80
N ASN A 272 39.63 3.24 7.86
CA ASN A 272 41.06 3.06 8.08
C ASN A 272 41.85 4.39 8.15
N THR A 273 41.29 5.49 7.61
CA THR A 273 41.94 6.81 7.58
C THR A 273 41.65 7.69 8.80
N HIS A 274 40.69 7.30 9.65
CA HIS A 274 40.32 8.01 10.88
C HIS A 274 40.91 7.40 12.17
N HIS A 275 41.92 6.52 12.06
CA HIS A 275 42.68 5.94 13.16
C HIS A 275 44.10 6.50 13.29
#